data_AF-A0A933UIW1-F1
#
_entry.id   AF-A0A933UIW1-F1
#
_cell.length_a   1.000
_cell.length_b   1.000
_cell.length_c   1.000
_cell.angle_alpha   90.00
_cell.angle_beta   90.00
_cell.angle_gamma   90.00
#
_symmetry.space_group_name_H-M   'P 1'
#
loop_
_entity.id
_entity.type
_entity.pdbx_description
1 polymer ?
#
loop_
_entity_poly.entity_id
_entity_poly.type
_entity_poly.pdbx_seq_one_letter_code
_entity_poly.pdbx_strand_id
1 'polypeptide(L)'
;MIEGGNAGGSALAQASQRRATADRLITEATWLERVASDERAMAAELAKLPETYTILHDLQVPGSKGNIDHVVIGPGGAFMIITRRHDEGVAFRDGQLFVGDTPMRPDLEAARQDATLLAQSLGVQIAPVLGLCGAPVPASVPPVVDGVLVTAAEQIERTIVQHAHTMMPTPKIAEAAERALPLLHSPGTTPRVLVAAAARQAAAPAVPAMALAAPAVATAESTKATSAAATRSAAQQEKRRDGASTNPIAKLFAGRTGGKKSAAFVVASIGSLCLVAFAAGSLVRVLWPSSDESNAAVTTVVPSSVDASTTTTVFIDTASTVLPTTLPPTTLPPVAAVPAPAVNFTPACSAPGAGWTLVPNWPGDLPGMFAYVIQIMAPDGTWTPHFSFATPAEAPAAAIAGQGPSVTVTVQILAVMADGSVSPGAPTALITPATAC
;
A
#
# COMPACT_ATOMS: atom_id res chain seq x y z
N MET A 1 47.87 29.57 8.29
CA MET A 1 46.54 29.30 8.87
C MET A 1 45.77 28.52 7.81
N ILE A 2 45.41 27.26 8.07
CA ILE A 2 44.61 26.47 7.12
C ILE A 2 43.24 26.35 7.80
N GLU A 3 42.24 27.05 7.27
CA GLU A 3 40.84 26.67 7.53
C GLU A 3 40.51 25.51 6.60
N GLY A 4 40.26 24.33 7.18
CA GLY A 4 39.85 23.14 6.45
C GLY A 4 38.39 22.80 6.71
N GLY A 5 37.63 22.53 5.64
CA GLY A 5 36.26 22.03 5.69
C GLY A 5 35.17 23.10 5.45
N ASN A 6 34.04 22.67 4.87
CA ASN A 6 32.84 23.50 4.75
C ASN A 6 31.96 23.30 5.98
N ALA A 7 31.89 24.32 6.85
CA ALA A 7 31.00 24.30 8.01
C ALA A 7 29.54 24.01 7.58
N GLY A 8 28.90 23.03 8.22
CA GLY A 8 27.53 22.61 7.90
C GLY A 8 27.37 21.76 6.63
N GLY A 9 28.45 21.46 5.89
CA GLY A 9 28.37 20.66 4.65
C GLY A 9 27.76 19.26 4.85
N SER A 10 28.10 18.59 5.96
CA SER A 10 27.53 17.28 6.30
C SER A 10 26.03 17.36 6.62
N ALA A 11 25.60 18.39 7.34
CA ALA A 11 24.19 18.62 7.65
C ALA A 11 23.38 18.94 6.38
N LEU A 12 23.92 19.75 5.48
CA LEU A 12 23.28 20.05 4.19
C LEU A 12 23.16 18.81 3.30
N ALA A 13 24.18 17.94 3.29
CA ALA A 13 24.15 16.67 2.56
C ALA A 13 23.05 15.74 3.10
N GLN A 14 22.97 15.57 4.43
CA GLN A 14 21.91 14.78 5.06
C GLN A 14 20.51 15.36 4.77
N ALA A 15 20.34 16.68 4.85
CA ALA A 15 19.08 17.33 4.52
C ALA A 15 18.68 17.09 3.06
N SER A 16 19.64 17.16 2.13
CA SER A 16 19.40 16.89 0.70
C SER A 16 19.01 15.44 0.46
N GLN A 17 19.68 14.48 1.11
CA GLN A 17 19.32 13.07 1.03
C GLN A 17 17.91 12.80 1.55
N ARG A 18 17.54 13.39 2.70
CA ARG A 18 16.20 13.23 3.27
C ARG A 18 15.11 13.79 2.36
N ARG A 19 15.35 14.94 1.72
CA ARG A 19 14.42 15.51 0.72
C ARG A 19 14.25 14.59 -0.49
N ALA A 20 15.35 14.07 -1.04
CA ALA A 20 15.27 13.13 -2.16
C ALA A 20 14.49 11.86 -1.80
N THR A 21 14.66 11.34 -0.58
CA THR A 21 13.84 10.23 -0.08
C THR A 21 12.38 10.61 0.04
N ALA A 22 12.07 11.79 0.60
CA ALA A 22 10.70 12.28 0.74
C ALA A 22 10.02 12.44 -0.63
N ASP A 23 10.69 13.02 -1.62
CA ASP A 23 10.17 13.19 -2.98
C ASP A 23 9.84 11.84 -3.64
N ARG A 24 10.68 10.83 -3.43
CA ARG A 24 10.42 9.46 -3.90
C ARG A 24 9.17 8.88 -3.23
N LEU A 25 9.06 8.98 -1.91
CA LEU A 25 7.91 8.45 -1.15
C LEU A 25 6.61 9.15 -1.52
N ILE A 26 6.64 10.46 -1.75
CA ILE A 26 5.48 11.23 -2.23
C ILE A 26 5.05 10.75 -3.61
N THR A 27 6.01 10.49 -4.51
CA THR A 27 5.72 9.96 -5.85
C THR A 27 5.07 8.58 -5.77
N GLU A 28 5.59 7.70 -4.92
CA GLU A 28 5.05 6.36 -4.68
C GLU A 28 3.64 6.41 -4.07
N ALA A 29 3.42 7.25 -3.06
CA ALA A 29 2.11 7.46 -2.44
C ALA A 29 1.07 7.98 -3.46
N THR A 30 1.44 8.95 -4.29
CA THR A 30 0.58 9.49 -5.36
C THR A 30 0.20 8.40 -6.37
N TRP A 31 1.13 7.49 -6.68
CA TRP A 31 0.86 6.35 -7.54
C TRP A 31 -0.12 5.35 -6.88
N LEU A 32 0.08 5.01 -5.61
CA LEU A 32 -0.83 4.14 -4.85
C LEU A 32 -2.24 4.74 -4.73
N GLU A 33 -2.36 6.06 -4.52
CA GLU A 33 -3.65 6.75 -4.50
C GLU A 33 -4.40 6.62 -5.83
N ARG A 34 -3.68 6.68 -6.96
CA ARG A 34 -4.26 6.44 -8.28
C ARG A 34 -4.73 5.00 -8.44
N VAL A 35 -3.91 4.02 -8.04
CA VAL A 35 -4.30 2.60 -8.06
C VAL A 35 -5.58 2.38 -7.25
N ALA A 36 -5.64 2.91 -6.03
CA ALA A 36 -6.83 2.83 -5.19
C ALA A 36 -8.06 3.54 -5.82
N SER A 37 -7.86 4.62 -6.57
CA SER A 37 -8.96 5.26 -7.33
C SER A 37 -9.48 4.36 -8.44
N ASP A 38 -8.60 3.63 -9.13
CA ASP A 38 -8.95 2.76 -10.25
C ASP A 38 -9.73 1.54 -9.77
N GLU A 39 -9.29 0.92 -8.69
CA GLU A 39 -10.00 -0.19 -8.04
C GLU A 39 -11.37 0.24 -7.52
N ARG A 40 -11.51 1.45 -6.97
CA ARG A 40 -12.83 1.98 -6.57
C ARG A 40 -13.75 2.18 -7.77
N ALA A 41 -13.23 2.67 -8.89
CA ALA A 41 -14.01 2.83 -10.11
C ALA A 41 -14.50 1.47 -10.64
N MET A 42 -13.63 0.46 -10.66
CA MET A 42 -14.00 -0.92 -11.00
C MET A 42 -15.04 -1.49 -10.04
N ALA A 43 -14.88 -1.29 -8.73
CA ALA A 43 -15.86 -1.70 -7.73
C ALA A 43 -17.25 -1.06 -7.97
N ALA A 44 -17.30 0.19 -8.45
CA ALA A 44 -18.54 0.87 -8.81
C ALA A 44 -19.28 0.18 -9.97
N GLU A 45 -18.53 -0.29 -10.97
CA GLU A 45 -19.05 -1.03 -12.11
C GLU A 45 -19.51 -2.43 -11.67
N LEU A 46 -18.72 -3.12 -10.84
CA LEU A 46 -19.10 -4.41 -10.27
C LEU A 46 -20.36 -4.33 -9.40
N ALA A 47 -20.58 -3.23 -8.67
CA ALA A 47 -21.76 -3.03 -7.83
C ALA A 47 -23.08 -3.01 -8.61
N LYS A 48 -23.05 -2.91 -9.95
CA LYS A 48 -24.23 -3.01 -10.83
C LYS A 48 -24.70 -4.46 -11.02
N LEU A 49 -23.86 -5.44 -10.72
CA LEU A 49 -24.24 -6.85 -10.78
C LEU A 49 -25.44 -7.14 -9.87
N PRO A 50 -26.30 -8.11 -10.25
CA PRO A 50 -27.43 -8.52 -9.43
C PRO A 50 -27.03 -8.91 -7.99
N GLU A 51 -27.96 -8.77 -7.05
CA GLU A 51 -27.75 -9.14 -5.63
C GLU A 51 -27.46 -10.63 -5.41
N THR A 52 -27.69 -11.48 -6.43
CA THR A 52 -27.35 -12.90 -6.40
C THR A 52 -25.85 -13.18 -6.48
N TYR A 53 -25.05 -12.21 -6.89
CA TYR A 53 -23.60 -12.28 -6.79
C TYR A 53 -23.16 -11.86 -5.39
N THR A 54 -21.96 -12.22 -4.97
CA THR A 54 -21.21 -11.71 -3.84
C THR A 54 -19.94 -11.06 -4.39
N ILE A 55 -19.58 -9.88 -3.89
CA ILE A 55 -18.40 -9.14 -4.35
C ILE A 55 -17.54 -8.89 -3.12
N LEU A 56 -16.29 -9.33 -3.19
CA LEU A 56 -15.27 -9.16 -2.18
C LEU A 56 -14.12 -8.35 -2.80
N HIS A 57 -13.51 -7.46 -2.03
CA HIS A 57 -12.46 -6.57 -2.50
C HIS A 57 -11.21 -6.74 -1.64
N ASP A 58 -10.04 -6.54 -2.23
CA ASP A 58 -8.75 -6.47 -1.56
C ASP A 58 -8.41 -7.73 -0.75
N LEU A 59 -8.25 -8.87 -1.43
CA LEU A 59 -7.96 -10.17 -0.81
C LEU A 59 -6.46 -10.48 -0.81
N GLN A 60 -5.91 -10.77 0.37
CA GLN A 60 -4.60 -11.35 0.56
C GLN A 60 -4.65 -12.88 0.45
N VAL A 61 -4.26 -13.40 -0.70
CA VAL A 61 -4.19 -14.86 -0.92
C VAL A 61 -2.79 -15.38 -0.60
N PRO A 62 -2.65 -16.41 0.26
CA PRO A 62 -1.35 -17.02 0.54
C PRO A 62 -0.64 -17.48 -0.74
N GLY A 63 0.62 -17.06 -0.89
CA GLY A 63 1.44 -17.39 -2.06
C GLY A 63 1.29 -16.42 -3.24
N SER A 64 0.28 -15.53 -3.23
CA SER A 64 0.19 -14.43 -4.20
C SER A 64 1.30 -13.41 -3.94
N LYS A 65 1.74 -12.71 -4.98
CA LYS A 65 2.75 -11.64 -4.88
C LYS A 65 2.15 -10.31 -4.39
N GLY A 66 0.84 -10.19 -4.41
CA GLY A 66 0.12 -9.01 -3.97
C GLY A 66 -1.34 -9.33 -3.65
N ASN A 67 -2.11 -8.30 -3.34
CA ASN A 67 -3.53 -8.46 -3.09
C ASN A 67 -4.27 -8.68 -4.42
N ILE A 68 -5.34 -9.45 -4.37
CA ILE A 68 -6.32 -9.57 -5.44
C ILE A 68 -7.32 -8.43 -5.27
N ASP A 69 -7.44 -7.59 -6.28
CA ASP A 69 -8.28 -6.39 -6.22
C ASP A 69 -9.73 -6.74 -5.94
N HIS A 70 -10.34 -7.66 -6.73
CA HIS A 70 -11.73 -8.07 -6.52
C HIS A 70 -11.99 -9.55 -6.83
N VAL A 71 -12.92 -10.14 -6.09
CA VAL A 71 -13.48 -11.47 -6.34
C VAL A 71 -14.99 -11.38 -6.41
N VAL A 72 -15.57 -11.93 -7.47
CA VAL A 72 -17.01 -11.98 -7.70
C VAL A 72 -17.45 -13.43 -7.72
N ILE A 73 -18.40 -13.80 -6.86
CA ILE A 73 -18.89 -15.18 -6.72
C ILE A 73 -20.40 -15.15 -6.94
N GLY A 74 -20.93 -15.88 -7.91
CA GLY A 74 -22.38 -15.89 -8.14
C GLY A 74 -22.85 -17.09 -8.95
N PRO A 75 -24.10 -17.06 -9.44
CA PRO A 75 -24.72 -18.21 -10.11
C PRO A 75 -23.96 -18.71 -11.34
N GLY A 76 -23.24 -17.82 -12.04
CA GLY A 76 -22.43 -18.16 -13.22
C GLY A 76 -21.00 -18.63 -12.93
N GLY A 77 -20.60 -18.73 -11.66
CA GLY A 77 -19.24 -19.09 -11.25
C GLY A 77 -18.56 -18.00 -10.44
N ALA A 78 -17.26 -18.19 -10.23
CA ALA A 78 -16.42 -17.24 -9.50
C ALA A 78 -15.33 -16.64 -10.40
N PHE A 79 -15.09 -15.35 -10.25
CA PHE A 79 -14.22 -14.54 -11.10
C PHE A 79 -13.25 -13.77 -10.22
N MET A 80 -11.98 -13.72 -10.64
CA MET A 80 -10.95 -12.89 -10.03
C MET A 80 -10.64 -11.73 -10.96
N ILE A 81 -10.80 -10.50 -10.50
CA ILE A 81 -10.61 -9.31 -11.30
C ILE A 81 -9.33 -8.61 -10.83
N ILE A 82 -8.43 -8.38 -11.78
CA ILE A 82 -7.27 -7.50 -11.63
C ILE A 82 -7.55 -6.23 -12.41
N THR A 83 -7.40 -5.10 -11.75
CA THR A 83 -7.59 -3.76 -12.27
C THR A 83 -6.27 -3.21 -12.77
N ARG A 84 -6.27 -2.74 -14.02
CA ARG A 84 -5.10 -2.07 -14.61
C ARG A 84 -5.55 -0.83 -15.35
N ARG A 85 -4.99 0.32 -14.98
CA ARG A 85 -5.13 1.54 -15.76
C ARG A 85 -4.17 1.55 -16.93
N HIS A 86 -4.67 2.03 -18.06
CA HIS A 86 -3.88 2.36 -19.23
C HIS A 86 -4.36 3.67 -19.86
N ASP A 87 -3.40 4.55 -20.14
CA ASP A 87 -3.65 5.82 -20.82
C ASP A 87 -3.32 5.73 -22.32
N GLU A 88 -2.75 4.60 -22.76
CA GLU A 88 -2.37 4.30 -24.13
C GLU A 88 -3.32 3.28 -24.79
N GLY A 89 -3.24 3.18 -26.11
CA GLY A 89 -4.10 2.28 -26.90
C GLY A 89 -3.82 0.80 -26.61
N VAL A 90 -4.88 0.02 -26.48
CA VAL A 90 -4.82 -1.45 -26.35
C VAL A 90 -4.82 -2.07 -27.73
N ALA A 91 -3.95 -3.05 -27.97
CA ALA A 91 -3.90 -3.75 -29.23
C ALA A 91 -3.60 -5.23 -29.03
N PHE A 92 -4.18 -6.06 -29.89
CA PHE A 92 -3.83 -7.47 -30.00
C PHE A 92 -3.00 -7.66 -31.28
N ARG A 93 -1.73 -8.02 -31.12
CA ARG A 93 -0.74 -8.12 -32.21
C ARG A 93 0.10 -9.38 -32.00
N ASP A 94 0.33 -10.15 -33.05
CA ASP A 94 1.15 -11.36 -33.01
C ASP A 94 0.78 -12.36 -31.90
N GLY A 95 -0.52 -12.49 -31.62
CA GLY A 95 -1.04 -13.39 -30.58
C GLY A 95 -0.88 -12.87 -29.15
N GLN A 96 -0.52 -11.60 -28.96
CA GLN A 96 -0.29 -11.02 -27.64
C GLN A 96 -1.09 -9.74 -27.43
N LEU A 97 -1.50 -9.51 -26.19
CA LEU A 97 -2.08 -8.25 -25.75
C LEU A 97 -0.97 -7.24 -25.45
N PHE A 98 -1.16 -6.02 -25.95
CA PHE A 98 -0.29 -4.88 -25.68
C PHE A 98 -1.10 -3.71 -25.14
N VAL A 99 -0.51 -2.98 -24.21
CA VAL A 99 -0.89 -1.62 -23.84
C VAL A 99 0.23 -0.71 -24.31
N GLY A 100 -0.07 0.15 -25.29
CA GLY A 100 0.99 0.91 -25.95
C GLY A 100 1.96 -0.01 -26.68
N ASP A 101 3.24 0.12 -26.33
CA ASP A 101 4.32 -0.76 -26.78
C ASP A 101 4.69 -1.85 -25.74
N THR A 102 3.96 -1.94 -24.63
CA THR A 102 4.25 -2.88 -23.54
C THR A 102 3.41 -4.15 -23.67
N PRO A 103 4.03 -5.34 -23.78
CA PRO A 103 3.30 -6.60 -23.79
C PRO A 103 2.75 -6.93 -22.40
N MET A 104 1.47 -7.34 -22.34
CA MET A 104 0.77 -7.66 -21.09
C MET A 104 0.89 -9.14 -20.69
N ARG A 105 1.67 -9.95 -21.42
CA ARG A 105 1.89 -11.37 -21.10
C ARG A 105 2.29 -11.60 -19.63
N PRO A 106 3.20 -10.82 -19.01
CA PRO A 106 3.54 -11.01 -17.59
C PRO A 106 2.33 -10.81 -16.66
N ASP A 107 1.48 -9.81 -16.92
CA ASP A 107 0.26 -9.56 -16.15
C ASP A 107 -0.76 -10.69 -16.31
N LEU A 108 -0.94 -11.19 -17.54
CA LEU A 108 -1.83 -12.33 -17.80
C LEU A 108 -1.34 -13.61 -17.11
N GLU A 109 -0.02 -13.85 -17.11
CA GLU A 109 0.57 -14.99 -16.40
C GLU A 109 0.36 -14.88 -14.88
N ALA A 110 0.63 -13.71 -14.30
CA ALA A 110 0.38 -13.46 -12.89
C ALA A 110 -1.10 -13.68 -12.53
N ALA A 111 -2.02 -13.17 -13.35
CA ALA A 111 -3.45 -13.36 -13.16
C ALA A 111 -3.87 -14.85 -13.13
N ARG A 112 -3.28 -15.69 -13.98
CA ARG A 112 -3.56 -17.13 -13.96
C ARG A 112 -3.01 -17.82 -12.73
N GLN A 113 -1.82 -17.44 -12.29
CA GLN A 113 -1.19 -18.00 -11.09
C GLN A 113 -2.02 -17.65 -9.85
N ASP A 114 -2.40 -16.38 -9.71
CA ASP A 114 -3.20 -15.91 -8.57
C ASP A 114 -4.60 -16.52 -8.59
N ALA A 115 -5.24 -16.67 -9.75
CA ALA A 115 -6.52 -17.37 -9.86
C ALA A 115 -6.42 -18.85 -9.45
N THR A 116 -5.29 -19.51 -9.73
CA THR A 116 -5.04 -20.89 -9.31
C THR A 116 -4.89 -21.00 -7.79
N LEU A 117 -4.17 -20.07 -7.17
CA LEU A 117 -4.03 -20.01 -5.71
C LEU A 117 -5.37 -19.72 -5.04
N LEU A 118 -6.12 -18.74 -5.54
CA LEU A 118 -7.45 -18.40 -5.02
C LEU A 118 -8.42 -19.58 -5.17
N ALA A 119 -8.38 -20.30 -6.29
CA ALA A 119 -9.21 -21.50 -6.49
C ALA A 119 -8.94 -22.57 -5.43
N GLN A 120 -7.68 -22.75 -5.03
CA GLN A 120 -7.30 -23.67 -3.94
C GLN A 120 -7.85 -23.19 -2.59
N SER A 121 -7.78 -21.88 -2.31
CA SER A 121 -8.30 -21.32 -1.06
C SER A 121 -9.83 -21.40 -0.96
N LEU A 122 -10.56 -21.18 -2.06
CA LEU A 122 -12.04 -21.15 -2.05
C LEU A 122 -12.70 -22.51 -2.35
N GLY A 123 -11.97 -23.46 -2.92
CA GLY A 123 -12.51 -24.77 -3.32
C GLY A 123 -13.45 -24.70 -4.53
N VAL A 124 -13.36 -23.65 -5.34
CA VAL A 124 -14.14 -23.44 -6.56
C VAL A 124 -13.23 -23.01 -7.71
N GLN A 125 -13.64 -23.28 -8.95
CA GLN A 125 -12.93 -22.76 -10.12
C GLN A 125 -13.07 -21.24 -10.18
N ILE A 126 -11.97 -20.57 -10.53
CA ILE A 126 -11.87 -19.13 -10.64
C ILE A 126 -11.48 -18.78 -12.07
N ALA A 127 -12.29 -17.95 -12.73
CA ALA A 127 -11.96 -17.36 -14.02
C ALA A 127 -11.20 -16.02 -13.80
N PRO A 128 -9.93 -15.89 -14.24
CA PRO A 128 -9.21 -14.62 -14.16
C PRO A 128 -9.75 -13.62 -15.19
N VAL A 129 -9.84 -12.36 -14.77
CA VAL A 129 -10.31 -11.22 -15.57
C VAL A 129 -9.31 -10.08 -15.41
N LEU A 130 -8.80 -9.57 -16.53
CA LEU A 130 -8.08 -8.31 -16.61
C LEU A 130 -9.08 -7.19 -16.95
N GLY A 131 -9.44 -6.40 -15.94
CA GLY A 131 -10.28 -5.22 -16.06
C GLY A 131 -9.45 -3.99 -16.37
N LEU A 132 -9.62 -3.45 -17.57
CA LEU A 132 -8.85 -2.33 -18.09
C LEU A 132 -9.58 -1.01 -17.89
N CYS A 133 -8.95 -0.07 -17.18
CA CYS A 133 -9.43 1.28 -16.94
C CYS A 133 -8.70 2.29 -17.84
N GLY A 134 -9.39 3.31 -18.35
CA GLY A 134 -8.78 4.40 -19.11
C GLY A 134 -9.17 4.37 -20.59
N ALA A 135 -8.23 4.01 -21.48
CA ALA A 135 -8.54 3.99 -22.91
C ALA A 135 -9.56 2.87 -23.24
N PRO A 136 -10.33 2.97 -24.33
CA PRO A 136 -11.26 1.91 -24.71
C PRO A 136 -10.51 0.65 -25.17
N VAL A 137 -11.08 -0.52 -24.87
CA VAL A 137 -10.61 -1.81 -25.43
C VAL A 137 -11.25 -2.01 -26.81
N PRO A 138 -10.47 -2.07 -27.91
CA PRO A 138 -11.03 -2.24 -29.25
C PRO A 138 -11.67 -3.62 -29.45
N ALA A 139 -12.72 -3.70 -30.26
CA ALA A 139 -13.38 -4.96 -30.61
C ALA A 139 -12.48 -5.98 -31.33
N SER A 140 -11.31 -5.54 -31.83
CA SER A 140 -10.29 -6.43 -32.40
C SER A 140 -9.51 -7.22 -31.35
N VAL A 141 -9.59 -6.83 -30.07
CA VAL A 141 -8.99 -7.59 -28.97
C VAL A 141 -9.91 -8.79 -28.65
N PRO A 142 -9.39 -10.02 -28.68
CA PRO A 142 -10.18 -11.18 -28.29
C PRO A 142 -10.68 -11.06 -26.84
N PRO A 143 -11.91 -11.51 -26.52
CA PRO A 143 -12.45 -11.44 -25.16
C PRO A 143 -11.67 -12.32 -24.16
N VAL A 144 -10.94 -13.32 -24.66
CA VAL A 144 -10.04 -14.16 -23.86
C VAL A 144 -8.66 -14.14 -24.53
N VAL A 145 -7.65 -13.76 -23.76
CA VAL A 145 -6.24 -13.80 -24.18
C VAL A 145 -5.46 -14.62 -23.17
N ASP A 146 -4.72 -15.62 -23.64
CA ASP A 146 -3.94 -16.53 -22.79
C ASP A 146 -4.77 -17.12 -21.62
N GLY A 147 -6.06 -17.38 -21.81
CA GLY A 147 -6.94 -17.95 -20.76
C GLY A 147 -7.43 -16.93 -19.72
N VAL A 148 -7.20 -15.64 -19.93
CA VAL A 148 -7.68 -14.54 -19.09
C VAL A 148 -8.73 -13.75 -19.86
N LEU A 149 -9.86 -13.47 -19.23
CA LEU A 149 -10.89 -12.59 -19.79
C LEU A 149 -10.36 -11.15 -19.82
N VAL A 150 -10.45 -10.46 -20.96
CA VAL A 150 -9.97 -9.08 -21.10
C VAL A 150 -11.17 -8.19 -21.40
N THR A 151 -11.37 -7.16 -20.60
CA THR A 151 -12.53 -6.27 -20.77
C THR A 151 -12.25 -4.86 -20.30
N ALA A 152 -12.95 -3.89 -20.87
CA ALA A 152 -12.99 -2.53 -20.33
C ALA A 152 -13.80 -2.52 -19.03
N ALA A 153 -13.45 -1.64 -18.09
CA ALA A 153 -14.13 -1.53 -16.79
C ALA A 153 -15.65 -1.35 -16.94
N GLU A 154 -16.10 -0.54 -17.91
CA GLU A 154 -17.52 -0.26 -18.17
C GLU A 154 -18.29 -1.47 -18.71
N GLN A 155 -17.59 -2.53 -19.12
CA GLN A 155 -18.17 -3.75 -19.67
C GLN A 155 -18.09 -4.94 -18.70
N ILE A 156 -17.49 -4.75 -17.50
CA ILE A 156 -17.20 -5.85 -16.56
C ILE A 156 -18.45 -6.64 -16.16
N GLU A 157 -19.57 -5.96 -15.92
CA GLU A 157 -20.85 -6.59 -15.56
C GLU A 157 -21.29 -7.56 -16.65
N ARG A 158 -21.32 -7.07 -17.90
CA ARG A 158 -21.69 -7.87 -19.08
C ARG A 158 -20.71 -9.02 -19.26
N THR A 159 -19.41 -8.80 -19.09
CA THR A 159 -18.38 -9.85 -19.21
C THR A 159 -18.63 -10.98 -18.21
N ILE A 160 -18.87 -10.66 -16.93
CA ILE A 160 -19.13 -11.64 -15.87
C ILE A 160 -20.39 -12.46 -16.17
N VAL A 161 -21.47 -11.81 -16.60
CA VAL A 161 -22.73 -12.50 -16.92
C VAL A 161 -22.59 -13.39 -18.16
N GLN A 162 -21.91 -12.90 -19.20
CA GLN A 162 -21.78 -13.64 -20.47
C GLN A 162 -20.78 -14.80 -20.41
N HIS A 163 -19.80 -14.74 -19.52
CA HIS A 163 -18.77 -15.77 -19.37
C HIS A 163 -18.99 -16.65 -18.13
N ALA A 164 -20.27 -16.87 -17.79
CA ALA A 164 -20.64 -17.92 -16.85
C ALA A 164 -20.06 -19.27 -17.32
N HIS A 165 -19.20 -19.86 -16.50
CA HIS A 165 -18.46 -21.08 -16.84
C HIS A 165 -18.89 -22.27 -15.98
N THR A 166 -19.71 -22.04 -14.96
CA THR A 166 -20.31 -23.09 -14.15
C THR A 166 -21.65 -22.61 -13.59
N MET A 167 -22.57 -23.54 -13.36
CA MET A 167 -23.80 -23.25 -12.62
C MET A 167 -23.54 -23.49 -11.14
N MET A 168 -23.37 -22.43 -10.38
CA MET A 168 -23.06 -22.52 -8.95
C MET A 168 -24.34 -22.40 -8.11
N PRO A 169 -24.72 -23.42 -7.33
CA PRO A 169 -25.91 -23.35 -6.47
C PRO A 169 -25.64 -22.44 -5.26
N THR A 170 -26.69 -21.83 -4.72
CA THR A 170 -26.63 -20.87 -3.61
C THR A 170 -25.79 -21.34 -2.41
N PRO A 171 -25.87 -22.61 -1.93
CA PRO A 171 -25.04 -23.06 -0.82
C PRO A 171 -23.54 -23.02 -1.13
N LYS A 172 -23.15 -23.33 -2.37
CA LYS A 172 -21.75 -23.32 -2.79
C LYS A 172 -21.23 -21.89 -2.98
N ILE A 173 -22.09 -20.95 -3.39
CA ILE A 173 -21.79 -19.51 -3.41
C ILE A 173 -21.49 -19.02 -1.99
N ALA A 174 -22.36 -19.37 -1.03
CA ALA A 174 -22.19 -18.99 0.38
C ALA A 174 -20.89 -19.59 0.96
N GLU A 175 -20.64 -20.87 0.76
CA GLU A 175 -19.42 -21.56 1.22
C GLU A 175 -18.14 -20.92 0.66
N ALA A 176 -18.12 -20.60 -0.64
CA ALA A 176 -16.98 -19.95 -1.27
C ALA A 176 -16.77 -18.52 -0.75
N ALA A 177 -17.87 -17.77 -0.52
CA ALA A 177 -17.80 -16.44 0.07
C ALA A 177 -17.29 -16.49 1.52
N GLU A 178 -17.75 -17.43 2.34
CA GLU A 178 -17.29 -17.63 3.71
C GLU A 178 -15.80 -17.97 3.78
N ARG A 179 -15.30 -18.80 2.86
CA ARG A 179 -13.85 -19.07 2.74
C ARG A 179 -13.03 -17.87 2.29
N ALA A 180 -13.64 -16.90 1.60
CA ALA A 180 -12.97 -15.70 1.16
C ALA A 180 -12.86 -14.64 2.26
N LEU A 181 -13.76 -14.63 3.25
CA LEU A 181 -13.79 -13.61 4.31
C LEU A 181 -12.48 -13.49 5.11
N PRO A 182 -11.81 -14.59 5.53
CA PRO A 182 -10.54 -14.50 6.24
C PRO A 182 -9.37 -13.96 5.40
N LEU A 183 -9.55 -13.88 4.07
CA LEU A 183 -8.53 -13.39 3.15
C LEU A 183 -8.62 -11.88 2.94
N LEU A 184 -9.66 -11.19 3.43
CA LEU A 184 -9.80 -9.75 3.26
C LEU A 184 -8.67 -8.99 3.97
N HIS A 185 -8.01 -8.08 3.26
CA HIS A 185 -6.98 -7.22 3.84
C HIS A 185 -7.54 -6.29 4.92
N SER A 186 -8.74 -5.76 4.68
CA SER A 186 -9.50 -5.01 5.67
C SER A 186 -10.84 -5.71 5.92
N PRO A 187 -10.97 -6.47 7.03
CA PRO A 187 -12.22 -7.14 7.36
C PRO A 187 -13.37 -6.14 7.56
N GLY A 188 -14.50 -6.39 6.90
CA GLY A 188 -15.68 -5.55 7.03
C GLY A 188 -16.72 -5.85 5.96
N THR A 189 -17.97 -5.46 6.22
CA THR A 189 -19.05 -5.51 5.23
C THR A 189 -19.54 -4.10 4.98
N THR A 190 -19.38 -3.63 3.74
CA THR A 190 -19.99 -2.38 3.28
C THR A 190 -21.17 -2.69 2.36
N PRO A 191 -22.37 -2.13 2.63
CA PRO A 191 -23.50 -2.25 1.72
C PRO A 191 -23.12 -1.78 0.31
N ARG A 192 -23.48 -2.56 -0.72
CA ARG A 192 -23.16 -2.26 -2.14
C ARG A 192 -23.55 -0.86 -2.58
N VAL A 193 -24.70 -0.37 -2.12
CA VAL A 193 -25.21 0.96 -2.44
C VAL A 193 -24.25 2.05 -1.94
N LEU A 194 -23.62 1.84 -0.78
CA LEU A 194 -22.62 2.77 -0.24
C LEU A 194 -21.29 2.69 -0.99
N VAL A 195 -20.88 1.49 -1.43
CA VAL A 195 -19.68 1.31 -2.27
C VAL A 195 -19.84 2.04 -3.61
N ALA A 196 -20.98 1.87 -4.28
CA ALA A 196 -21.29 2.55 -5.53
C ALA A 196 -21.36 4.08 -5.37
N ALA A 197 -21.91 4.56 -4.25
CA ALA A 197 -21.97 6.00 -3.95
C ALA A 197 -20.58 6.60 -3.67
N ALA A 198 -19.77 5.94 -2.83
CA ALA A 198 -18.42 6.36 -2.51
C ALA A 198 -17.51 6.40 -3.75
N ALA A 199 -17.63 5.41 -4.63
CA ALA A 199 -16.86 5.37 -5.87
C ALA A 199 -17.23 6.50 -6.84
N ARG A 200 -18.52 6.86 -6.96
CA ARG A 200 -18.96 8.04 -7.75
C ARG A 200 -18.43 9.35 -7.18
N GLN A 201 -18.30 9.45 -5.85
CA GLN A 201 -17.74 10.62 -5.19
C GLN A 201 -16.21 10.72 -5.37
N ALA A 202 -15.50 9.59 -5.35
CA ALA A 202 -14.06 9.55 -5.59
C ALA A 202 -13.69 9.78 -7.07
N ALA A 203 -14.57 9.42 -8.01
CA ALA A 203 -14.38 9.66 -9.44
C ALA A 203 -14.66 11.11 -9.88
N ALA A 204 -15.21 11.96 -8.99
CA ALA A 204 -15.31 13.39 -9.25
C ALA A 204 -13.91 14.01 -9.17
N PRO A 205 -13.45 14.76 -10.18
CA PRO A 205 -12.13 15.37 -10.12
C PRO A 205 -12.10 16.32 -8.92
N ALA A 206 -11.17 16.08 -7.99
CA ALA A 206 -10.84 17.02 -6.95
C ALA A 206 -10.28 18.28 -7.63
N VAL A 207 -11.15 19.25 -7.92
CA VAL A 207 -10.72 20.58 -8.32
C VAL A 207 -10.00 21.17 -7.10
N PRO A 208 -8.69 21.46 -7.17
CA PRO A 208 -8.04 22.13 -6.07
C PRO A 208 -8.69 23.50 -5.93
N ALA A 209 -9.29 23.77 -4.77
CA ALA A 209 -9.76 25.08 -4.41
C ALA A 209 -8.53 26.02 -4.32
N MET A 210 -8.20 26.68 -5.43
CA MET A 210 -7.36 27.87 -5.36
C MET A 210 -8.11 28.88 -4.50
N ALA A 211 -7.60 29.10 -3.29
CA ALA A 211 -8.02 30.18 -2.42
C ALA A 211 -7.87 31.51 -3.19
N LEU A 212 -9.01 32.11 -3.54
CA LEU A 212 -9.10 33.51 -3.94
C LEU A 212 -8.66 34.35 -2.75
N ALA A 213 -7.41 34.81 -2.77
CA ALA A 213 -6.96 35.90 -1.92
C ALA A 213 -7.75 37.16 -2.31
N ALA A 214 -8.56 37.66 -1.39
CA ALA A 214 -9.23 38.95 -1.51
C ALA A 214 -8.19 40.09 -1.62
N PRO A 215 -8.43 41.15 -2.42
CA PRO A 215 -7.51 42.26 -2.49
C PRO A 215 -7.64 43.11 -1.22
N ALA A 216 -6.50 43.39 -0.60
CA ALA A 216 -6.40 44.34 0.50
C ALA A 216 -6.77 45.74 -0.01
N VAL A 217 -7.76 46.33 0.63
CA VAL A 217 -8.15 47.74 0.50
C VAL A 217 -7.00 48.59 1.02
N ALA A 218 -6.32 49.31 0.12
CA ALA A 218 -5.40 50.39 0.49
C ALA A 218 -6.10 51.74 0.26
N THR A 219 -6.23 52.46 1.36
CA THR A 219 -6.82 53.78 1.54
C THR A 219 -6.13 54.85 0.69
N ALA A 220 -6.96 55.73 0.12
CA ALA A 220 -6.53 56.94 -0.55
C ALA A 220 -5.96 57.96 0.46
N GLU A 221 -4.82 58.56 0.12
CA GLU A 221 -4.47 59.90 0.57
C GLU A 221 -3.84 60.69 -0.57
N SER A 222 -4.38 61.88 -0.77
CA SER A 222 -4.08 62.79 -1.87
C SER A 222 -2.91 63.70 -1.51
N THR A 223 -2.01 64.00 -2.44
CA THR A 223 -1.44 65.35 -2.57
C THR A 223 -1.08 65.69 -4.02
N LYS A 224 -1.48 66.89 -4.41
CA LYS A 224 -1.21 67.67 -5.63
C LYS A 224 0.27 67.64 -6.08
N ALA A 225 0.53 67.70 -7.39
CA ALA A 225 0.67 68.95 -8.17
C ALA A 225 1.28 68.72 -9.58
N THR A 226 0.70 69.38 -10.59
CA THR A 226 1.34 70.06 -11.77
C THR A 226 2.47 69.36 -12.55
N SER A 227 2.55 69.32 -13.89
CA SER A 227 2.08 70.18 -14.98
C SER A 227 2.47 69.60 -16.36
N ALA A 228 1.81 70.12 -17.42
CA ALA A 228 2.31 70.31 -18.80
C ALA A 228 2.67 69.06 -19.65
N ALA A 229 1.88 68.68 -20.68
CA ALA A 229 1.71 69.30 -22.01
C ALA A 229 2.81 68.93 -23.04
N ALA A 230 2.41 68.22 -24.11
CA ALA A 230 2.86 68.30 -25.53
C ALA A 230 2.61 66.94 -26.24
N THR A 231 1.43 66.69 -26.83
CA THR A 231 1.14 66.78 -28.29
C THR A 231 2.29 66.53 -29.28
N ARG A 232 2.17 65.45 -30.09
CA ARG A 232 2.13 65.37 -31.58
C ARG A 232 2.57 63.97 -32.04
N SER A 233 1.69 63.19 -32.68
CA SER A 233 1.51 63.04 -34.15
C SER A 233 2.22 61.76 -34.63
N ALA A 234 1.53 60.65 -34.90
CA ALA A 234 0.68 60.33 -36.07
C ALA A 234 1.45 59.90 -37.33
N ALA A 235 0.95 58.80 -37.92
CA ALA A 235 1.21 58.22 -39.24
C ALA A 235 2.59 57.52 -39.40
N GLN A 236 2.70 56.36 -40.05
CA GLN A 236 2.04 56.00 -41.30
C GLN A 236 2.07 54.47 -41.54
N GLN A 237 0.93 53.96 -42.01
CA GLN A 237 0.67 52.60 -42.50
C GLN A 237 0.59 52.63 -44.04
N GLU A 238 0.54 51.46 -44.67
CA GLU A 238 0.46 51.10 -46.11
C GLU A 238 1.82 50.91 -46.82
N LYS A 239 2.06 49.88 -47.65
CA LYS A 239 1.17 49.29 -48.66
C LYS A 239 1.75 48.02 -49.33
N ARG A 240 0.84 47.24 -49.95
CA ARG A 240 0.96 46.23 -51.05
C ARG A 240 1.39 44.79 -50.66
N ARG A 241 0.59 43.71 -50.86
CA ARG A 241 -0.18 43.08 -51.97
C ARG A 241 0.64 42.14 -52.88
N ASP A 242 0.06 40.93 -53.04
CA ASP A 242 0.19 39.89 -54.08
C ASP A 242 1.50 39.05 -54.04
N GLY A 243 1.57 37.72 -54.23
CA GLY A 243 0.68 36.63 -54.65
C GLY A 243 1.56 35.45 -55.18
N ALA A 244 1.03 34.22 -55.21
CA ALA A 244 1.57 32.97 -55.82
C ALA A 244 2.80 32.29 -55.14
N SER A 245 2.68 31.05 -54.61
CA SER A 245 2.64 29.73 -55.29
C SER A 245 3.96 29.33 -55.97
N THR A 246 4.68 28.34 -55.37
CA THR A 246 5.21 27.08 -55.96
C THR A 246 6.35 26.49 -55.08
N ASN A 247 6.17 25.24 -54.63
CA ASN A 247 7.26 24.28 -54.31
C ASN A 247 8.03 23.91 -55.61
N PRO A 248 9.24 23.27 -55.64
CA PRO A 248 9.90 22.40 -54.63
C PRO A 248 11.45 22.53 -54.57
N ILE A 249 12.14 21.72 -53.75
CA ILE A 249 13.26 20.83 -54.14
C ILE A 249 13.81 20.09 -52.90
N ALA A 250 13.70 18.77 -52.97
CA ALA A 250 14.50 17.82 -52.23
C ALA A 250 15.91 17.75 -52.81
N LYS A 251 16.95 17.74 -51.96
CA LYS A 251 18.20 17.01 -52.17
C LYS A 251 19.14 17.24 -51.00
N LEU A 252 19.28 16.23 -50.14
CA LEU A 252 20.54 15.78 -49.55
C LEU A 252 20.28 14.53 -48.70
N PHE A 253 19.97 13.42 -49.37
CA PHE A 253 20.32 12.09 -48.86
C PHE A 253 21.61 11.68 -49.57
N ALA A 254 22.61 11.25 -48.80
CA ALA A 254 23.11 9.87 -48.85
C ALA A 254 24.50 9.73 -48.22
N GLY A 255 24.59 8.80 -47.26
CA GLY A 255 25.76 7.92 -47.16
C GLY A 255 26.59 8.05 -45.88
N ARG A 256 26.32 7.19 -44.88
CA ARG A 256 27.18 6.00 -44.69
C ARG A 256 26.55 4.98 -43.74
N THR A 257 26.71 3.75 -44.19
CA THR A 257 26.32 2.46 -43.65
C THR A 257 27.14 2.02 -42.43
N GLY A 258 26.51 1.28 -41.53
CA GLY A 258 27.10 0.08 -40.92
C GLY A 258 27.77 0.23 -39.55
N GLY A 259 27.20 -0.41 -38.53
CA GLY A 259 27.85 -0.59 -37.23
C GLY A 259 26.98 -1.32 -36.21
N LYS A 260 26.77 -2.63 -36.41
CA LYS A 260 26.21 -3.54 -35.38
C LYS A 260 27.11 -3.53 -34.14
N LYS A 261 26.66 -2.95 -33.02
CA LYS A 261 27.11 -3.22 -31.65
C LYS A 261 25.90 -3.02 -30.72
N SER A 262 25.16 -4.09 -30.44
CA SER A 262 25.31 -4.96 -29.25
C SER A 262 24.44 -4.48 -28.08
N ALA A 263 23.26 -5.10 -27.98
CA ALA A 263 22.35 -5.07 -26.84
C ALA A 263 22.94 -5.64 -25.54
N ALA A 264 24.22 -6.04 -25.53
CA ALA A 264 24.91 -6.53 -24.33
C ALA A 264 25.32 -5.42 -23.36
N PHE A 265 25.36 -4.14 -23.77
CA PHE A 265 25.84 -3.07 -22.90
C PHE A 265 24.78 -2.50 -21.94
N VAL A 266 23.48 -2.60 -22.29
CA VAL A 266 22.39 -2.10 -21.43
C VAL A 266 21.98 -3.14 -20.37
N VAL A 267 22.12 -4.44 -20.67
CA VAL A 267 21.90 -5.52 -19.68
C VAL A 267 23.04 -5.59 -18.64
N ALA A 268 24.26 -5.20 -19.02
CA ALA A 268 25.40 -5.14 -18.11
C ALA A 268 25.28 -4.03 -17.04
N SER A 269 24.64 -2.90 -17.35
CA SER A 269 24.46 -1.79 -16.40
C SER A 269 23.43 -2.10 -15.31
N ILE A 270 22.41 -2.90 -15.61
CA ILE A 270 21.39 -3.31 -14.63
C ILE A 270 21.92 -4.47 -13.77
N GLY A 271 22.66 -5.42 -14.35
CA GLY A 271 23.32 -6.50 -13.60
C GLY A 271 24.44 -6.02 -12.66
N SER A 272 25.17 -4.96 -13.05
CA SER A 272 26.24 -4.38 -12.22
C SER A 272 25.72 -3.60 -11.01
N LEU A 273 24.49 -3.05 -11.04
CA LEU A 273 23.91 -2.35 -9.90
C LEU A 273 23.46 -3.34 -8.79
N CYS A 274 23.02 -4.54 -9.18
CA CYS A 274 22.60 -5.59 -8.25
C CYS A 274 23.78 -6.30 -7.56
N LEU A 275 24.94 -6.44 -8.23
CA LEU A 275 26.12 -7.07 -7.63
C LEU A 275 26.85 -6.17 -6.61
N VAL A 276 26.81 -4.84 -6.79
CA VAL A 276 27.42 -3.90 -5.83
C VAL A 276 26.61 -3.81 -4.53
N ALA A 277 25.28 -3.96 -4.59
CA ALA A 277 24.42 -4.03 -3.40
C ALA A 277 24.65 -5.32 -2.58
N PHE A 278 24.97 -6.43 -3.24
CA PHE A 278 25.22 -7.71 -2.56
C PHE A 278 26.62 -7.80 -1.93
N ALA A 279 27.64 -7.22 -2.58
CA ALA A 279 29.01 -7.20 -2.06
C ALA A 279 29.19 -6.25 -0.85
N ALA A 280 28.47 -5.12 -0.81
CA ALA A 280 28.50 -4.21 0.34
C ALA A 280 27.83 -4.81 1.60
N GLY A 281 26.81 -5.65 1.44
CA GLY A 281 26.15 -6.34 2.55
C GLY A 281 26.96 -7.47 3.18
N SER A 282 27.84 -8.11 2.39
CA SER A 282 28.67 -9.22 2.88
C SER A 282 29.98 -8.77 3.54
N LEU A 283 30.51 -7.59 3.17
CA LEU A 283 31.75 -7.07 3.75
C LEU A 283 31.58 -6.50 5.17
N VAL A 284 30.38 -6.04 5.53
CA VAL A 284 30.08 -5.49 6.86
C VAL A 284 30.06 -6.56 7.97
N ARG A 285 29.87 -7.85 7.61
CA ARG A 285 29.92 -8.96 8.59
C ARG A 285 31.31 -9.55 8.84
N VAL A 286 32.30 -9.23 8.01
CA VAL A 286 33.67 -9.78 8.14
C VAL A 286 34.61 -8.82 8.85
N LEU A 287 34.29 -7.52 8.88
CA LEU A 287 35.17 -6.47 9.44
C LEU A 287 34.81 -6.03 10.87
N TRP A 288 33.79 -6.62 11.50
CA TRP A 288 33.41 -6.28 12.88
C TRP A 288 33.05 -7.52 13.71
N PRO A 289 34.03 -8.25 14.26
CA PRO A 289 33.76 -9.28 15.25
C PRO A 289 33.52 -8.61 16.61
N SER A 290 32.27 -8.56 17.06
CA SER A 290 31.98 -8.25 18.47
C SER A 290 32.10 -9.53 19.29
N SER A 291 33.12 -9.52 20.14
CA SER A 291 33.38 -10.41 21.27
C SER A 291 32.16 -10.60 22.16
N ASP A 292 31.81 -11.86 22.45
CA ASP A 292 32.07 -12.42 23.78
C ASP A 292 31.75 -13.93 23.79
N GLU A 293 32.80 -14.72 24.01
CA GLU A 293 32.74 -16.08 24.50
C GLU A 293 32.32 -16.07 25.98
N SER A 294 31.37 -16.91 26.35
CA SER A 294 31.53 -17.70 27.57
C SER A 294 30.98 -19.10 27.36
N ASN A 295 31.92 -20.04 27.24
CA ASN A 295 31.71 -21.47 27.24
C ASN A 295 31.10 -21.93 28.57
N ALA A 296 30.06 -22.76 28.49
CA ALA A 296 29.84 -23.83 29.45
C ALA A 296 29.30 -25.05 28.71
N ALA A 297 30.20 -26.02 28.46
CA ALA A 297 29.86 -27.34 28.00
C ALA A 297 29.10 -28.10 29.10
N VAL A 298 27.93 -28.65 28.79
CA VAL A 298 27.35 -29.78 29.53
C VAL A 298 26.79 -30.80 28.55
N THR A 299 27.26 -32.01 28.79
CA THR A 299 27.15 -33.29 28.11
C THR A 299 25.73 -33.74 27.76
N THR A 300 25.59 -34.29 26.56
CA THR A 300 24.50 -35.15 26.09
C THR A 300 24.23 -36.34 27.03
N VAL A 301 22.99 -36.48 27.51
CA VAL A 301 22.41 -37.76 27.93
C VAL A 301 20.94 -37.81 27.47
N VAL A 302 20.62 -38.83 26.67
CA VAL A 302 19.25 -39.26 26.35
C VAL A 302 18.79 -40.21 27.47
N PRO A 303 17.53 -40.13 27.94
CA PRO A 303 16.67 -41.32 27.84
C PRO A 303 15.19 -41.03 27.54
N SER A 304 14.55 -42.11 27.12
CA SER A 304 13.19 -42.29 26.60
C SER A 304 12.03 -42.10 27.60
N SER A 305 10.87 -41.72 27.04
CA SER A 305 9.46 -42.09 27.36
C SER A 305 8.97 -42.12 28.82
N VAL A 306 7.98 -41.28 29.16
CA VAL A 306 6.67 -41.65 29.77
C VAL A 306 5.71 -40.44 29.83
N ASP A 307 4.41 -40.72 29.74
CA ASP A 307 3.27 -39.80 29.90
C ASP A 307 3.24 -39.01 31.21
N ALA A 308 2.78 -37.75 31.17
CA ALA A 308 1.80 -37.18 32.11
C ALA A 308 1.51 -35.69 31.82
N SER A 309 0.22 -35.35 31.92
CA SER A 309 -0.34 -34.01 32.06
C SER A 309 0.45 -33.12 33.04
N THR A 310 0.89 -31.92 32.63
CA THR A 310 1.26 -30.86 33.58
C THR A 310 1.08 -29.46 32.99
N THR A 311 0.22 -28.69 33.66
CA THR A 311 0.11 -27.23 33.64
C THR A 311 1.48 -26.55 33.62
N THR A 312 1.75 -25.71 32.62
CA THR A 312 3.00 -24.93 32.55
C THR A 312 2.75 -23.49 32.99
N THR A 313 3.38 -23.13 34.10
CA THR A 313 3.49 -21.80 34.69
C THR A 313 4.46 -20.94 33.88
N VAL A 314 4.07 -19.71 33.54
CA VAL A 314 4.87 -18.74 32.79
C VAL A 314 5.89 -18.07 33.73
N PHE A 315 7.17 -18.07 33.35
CA PHE A 315 8.21 -17.24 33.95
C PHE A 315 8.33 -15.93 33.16
N ILE A 316 8.19 -14.80 33.85
CA ILE A 316 8.43 -13.45 33.32
C ILE A 316 9.87 -13.07 33.69
N ASP A 317 10.69 -12.79 32.69
CA ASP A 317 12.02 -12.20 32.88
C ASP A 317 11.89 -10.67 32.92
N THR A 318 12.18 -10.09 34.08
CA THR A 318 12.05 -8.65 34.34
C THR A 318 13.40 -7.96 34.13
N ALA A 319 13.60 -7.34 32.97
CA ALA A 319 14.60 -6.30 32.78
C ALA A 319 13.90 -4.92 32.89
N SER A 320 13.89 -4.37 34.10
CA SER A 320 13.39 -3.03 34.40
C SER A 320 14.35 -1.96 33.87
N THR A 321 13.85 -1.08 33.01
CA THR A 321 14.46 0.25 32.82
C THR A 321 13.60 1.25 33.57
N VAL A 322 14.16 1.82 34.64
CA VAL A 322 13.48 2.73 35.57
C VAL A 322 13.19 4.07 34.88
N LEU A 323 11.92 4.44 34.75
CA LEU A 323 11.48 5.82 34.52
C LEU A 323 11.08 6.44 35.88
N PRO A 324 11.24 7.77 36.06
CA PRO A 324 11.06 8.40 37.35
C PRO A 324 9.60 8.38 37.78
N THR A 325 9.36 7.73 38.92
CA THR A 325 8.11 7.79 39.68
C THR A 325 7.90 9.20 40.18
N THR A 326 6.83 9.87 39.72
CA THR A 326 5.83 10.57 40.53
C THR A 326 4.86 11.32 39.63
N LEU A 327 3.73 10.70 39.33
CA LEU A 327 2.49 11.44 39.08
C LEU A 327 1.44 10.95 40.06
N PRO A 328 0.71 11.85 40.74
CA PRO A 328 -0.28 11.48 41.75
C PRO A 328 -1.49 10.80 41.08
N PRO A 329 -2.28 10.01 41.83
CA PRO A 329 -3.49 9.38 41.30
C PRO A 329 -4.47 10.49 40.92
N THR A 330 -4.52 10.80 39.62
CA THR A 330 -5.30 11.90 39.11
C THR A 330 -6.64 11.35 38.66
N THR A 331 -7.63 11.49 39.53
CA THR A 331 -9.07 11.34 39.29
C THR A 331 -9.61 12.48 38.41
N LEU A 332 -9.00 12.73 37.25
CA LEU A 332 -9.58 13.64 36.25
C LEU A 332 -10.41 12.84 35.23
N PRO A 333 -11.60 13.34 34.84
CA PRO A 333 -12.48 12.63 33.94
C PRO A 333 -11.85 12.56 32.53
N PRO A 334 -12.16 11.51 31.76
CA PRO A 334 -11.71 11.42 30.37
C PRO A 334 -12.24 12.63 29.60
N VAL A 335 -11.36 13.38 28.95
CA VAL A 335 -11.77 14.39 27.99
C VAL A 335 -12.33 13.65 26.79
N ALA A 336 -13.66 13.65 26.71
CA ALA A 336 -14.44 13.05 25.64
C ALA A 336 -14.21 13.82 24.33
N ALA A 337 -13.30 13.34 23.47
CA ALA A 337 -13.31 13.64 22.04
C ALA A 337 -12.37 12.75 21.21
N VAL A 338 -11.31 12.17 21.80
CA VAL A 338 -10.38 11.32 21.05
C VAL A 338 -10.89 9.88 21.06
N PRO A 339 -11.25 9.30 19.89
CA PRO A 339 -11.68 7.92 19.84
C PRO A 339 -10.53 7.00 20.26
N ALA A 340 -10.86 5.90 20.96
CA ALA A 340 -9.89 4.85 21.23
C ALA A 340 -9.30 4.35 19.90
N PRO A 341 -7.97 4.23 19.77
CA PRO A 341 -7.38 3.67 18.58
C PRO A 341 -7.85 2.22 18.40
N ALA A 342 -8.20 1.85 17.16
CA ALA A 342 -8.57 0.48 16.85
C ALA A 342 -7.35 -0.43 17.09
N VAL A 343 -7.53 -1.42 17.96
CA VAL A 343 -6.46 -2.32 18.37
C VAL A 343 -6.33 -3.45 17.34
N ASN A 344 -5.23 -3.47 16.60
CA ASN A 344 -4.92 -4.54 15.66
C ASN A 344 -3.52 -5.10 15.94
N PHE A 345 -3.39 -6.42 15.95
CA PHE A 345 -2.12 -7.12 16.12
C PHE A 345 -1.98 -8.20 15.06
N THR A 346 -0.74 -8.42 14.60
CA THR A 346 -0.39 -9.47 13.65
C THR A 346 0.47 -10.51 14.37
N PRO A 347 0.07 -11.79 14.44
CA PRO A 347 0.93 -12.84 14.95
C PRO A 347 2.07 -13.13 13.97
N ALA A 348 3.29 -13.13 14.46
CA ALA A 348 4.51 -13.43 13.71
C ALA A 348 5.30 -14.53 14.42
N CYS A 349 5.89 -15.44 13.64
CA CYS A 349 6.77 -16.49 14.15
C CYS A 349 8.21 -16.16 13.73
N SER A 350 9.05 -15.76 14.69
CA SER A 350 10.43 -15.32 14.43
C SER A 350 11.39 -16.49 14.19
N ALA A 351 11.15 -17.63 14.86
CA ALA A 351 11.84 -18.89 14.64
C ALA A 351 11.00 -20.06 15.21
N PRO A 352 11.14 -21.28 14.66
CA PRO A 352 10.50 -22.46 15.24
C PRO A 352 10.88 -22.64 16.72
N GLY A 353 9.89 -22.84 17.59
CA GLY A 353 10.04 -22.99 19.04
C GLY A 353 10.18 -21.69 19.83
N ALA A 354 10.19 -20.52 19.19
CA ALA A 354 10.33 -19.22 19.87
C ALA A 354 8.99 -18.69 20.45
N GLY A 355 7.87 -19.34 20.13
CA GLY A 355 6.54 -18.86 20.46
C GLY A 355 6.08 -17.72 19.54
N TRP A 356 4.78 -17.42 19.60
CA TRP A 356 4.16 -16.37 18.81
C TRP A 356 4.53 -14.99 19.32
N THR A 357 4.85 -14.10 18.40
CA THR A 357 5.07 -12.68 18.65
C THR A 357 3.89 -11.89 18.12
N LEU A 358 3.16 -11.19 18.98
CA LEU A 358 2.04 -10.33 18.58
C LEU A 358 2.58 -8.93 18.31
N VAL A 359 2.65 -8.53 17.05
CA VAL A 359 3.15 -7.22 16.63
C VAL A 359 1.99 -6.25 16.49
N PRO A 360 1.98 -5.09 17.17
CA PRO A 360 0.93 -4.10 17.00
C PRO A 360 1.00 -3.50 15.60
N ASN A 361 -0.16 -3.40 14.95
CA ASN A 361 -0.29 -2.65 13.70
C ASN A 361 -0.42 -1.16 14.05
N TRP A 362 0.30 -0.31 13.32
CA TRP A 362 0.28 1.14 13.56
C TRP A 362 -1.14 1.71 13.33
N PRO A 363 -1.79 2.29 14.35
CA PRO A 363 -3.19 2.73 14.25
C PRO A 363 -3.35 4.10 13.56
N GLY A 364 -2.26 4.70 13.07
CA GLY A 364 -2.26 6.02 12.42
C GLY A 364 -1.84 7.15 13.37
N ASP A 365 -1.64 8.35 12.83
CA ASP A 365 -1.37 9.54 13.64
C ASP A 365 -2.68 10.18 14.11
N LEU A 366 -2.73 10.59 15.39
CA LEU A 366 -3.82 11.37 15.95
C LEU A 366 -3.37 12.83 16.16
N PRO A 367 -4.19 13.84 15.81
CA PRO A 367 -3.83 15.25 16.03
C PRO A 367 -3.54 15.54 17.50
N GLY A 368 -2.34 16.04 17.79
CA GLY A 368 -1.92 16.34 19.17
C GLY A 368 -1.46 15.13 19.98
N MET A 369 -1.22 13.98 19.34
CA MET A 369 -0.68 12.78 19.99
C MET A 369 0.81 12.93 20.34
N PHE A 370 1.19 12.40 21.50
CA PHE A 370 2.57 12.26 21.95
C PHE A 370 3.10 10.84 21.71
N ALA A 371 2.35 9.82 22.10
CA ALA A 371 2.69 8.41 21.89
C ALA A 371 1.46 7.50 22.04
N TYR A 372 1.58 6.27 21.56
CA TYR A 372 0.72 5.16 21.95
C TYR A 372 1.33 4.38 23.11
N VAL A 373 0.48 3.90 24.02
CA VAL A 373 0.86 2.99 25.10
C VAL A 373 0.05 1.70 24.98
N ILE A 374 0.73 0.57 24.97
CA ILE A 374 0.12 -0.75 25.02
C ILE A 374 0.03 -1.17 26.48
N GLN A 375 -1.16 -1.58 26.91
CA GLN A 375 -1.35 -2.22 28.20
C GLN A 375 -1.83 -3.66 28.03
N ILE A 376 -1.36 -4.54 28.91
CA ILE A 376 -1.79 -5.93 28.98
C ILE A 376 -2.57 -6.11 30.28
N MET A 377 -3.67 -6.86 30.22
CA MET A 377 -4.45 -7.21 31.38
C MET A 377 -3.81 -8.41 32.08
N ALA A 378 -3.42 -8.23 33.34
CA ALA A 378 -2.96 -9.30 34.20
C ALA A 378 -4.11 -10.20 34.66
N PRO A 379 -3.84 -11.42 35.17
CA PRO A 379 -4.87 -12.35 35.62
C PRO A 379 -5.76 -11.83 36.76
N ASP A 380 -5.28 -10.84 37.54
CA ASP A 380 -6.03 -10.18 38.60
C ASP A 380 -6.94 -9.04 38.07
N GLY A 381 -6.97 -8.83 36.75
CA GLY A 381 -7.75 -7.79 36.08
C GLY A 381 -7.08 -6.42 36.05
N THR A 382 -5.84 -6.30 36.56
CA THR A 382 -5.10 -5.03 36.52
C THR A 382 -4.45 -4.79 35.17
N TRP A 383 -4.36 -3.53 34.75
CA TRP A 383 -3.69 -3.14 33.51
C TRP A 383 -2.24 -2.73 33.79
N THR A 384 -1.30 -3.38 33.11
CA THR A 384 0.12 -3.03 33.19
C THR A 384 0.62 -2.48 31.86
N PRO A 385 1.39 -1.38 31.87
CA PRO A 385 2.03 -0.88 30.65
C PRO A 385 3.07 -1.90 30.18
N HIS A 386 2.99 -2.26 28.90
CA HIS A 386 3.93 -3.16 28.24
C HIS A 386 5.00 -2.36 27.48
N PHE A 387 4.56 -1.42 26.63
CA PHE A 387 5.46 -0.62 25.80
C PHE A 387 4.80 0.69 25.34
N SER A 388 5.61 1.68 24.96
CA SER A 388 5.12 2.92 24.33
C SER A 388 5.89 3.23 23.04
N PHE A 389 5.19 3.66 22.00
CA PHE A 389 5.76 3.95 20.69
C PHE A 389 5.06 5.15 20.05
N ALA A 390 5.81 6.02 19.37
CA ALA A 390 5.30 7.27 18.79
C ALA A 390 5.34 7.29 17.27
N THR A 391 6.03 6.33 16.64
CA THR A 391 6.14 6.25 15.19
C THR A 391 5.89 4.82 14.68
N PRO A 392 5.46 4.64 13.42
CA PRO A 392 5.27 3.31 12.84
C PRO A 392 6.56 2.47 12.83
N ALA A 393 7.73 3.10 12.77
CA ALA A 393 9.03 2.41 12.82
C ALA A 393 9.33 1.79 14.20
N GLU A 394 8.72 2.32 15.26
CA GLU A 394 8.88 1.83 16.63
C GLU A 394 7.85 0.75 17.01
N ALA A 395 6.73 0.65 16.28
CA ALA A 395 5.67 -0.32 16.56
C ALA A 395 6.16 -1.79 16.59
N PRO A 396 7.08 -2.25 15.72
CA PRO A 396 7.64 -3.59 15.83
C PRO A 396 8.40 -3.85 17.13
N ALA A 397 9.00 -2.83 17.74
CA ALA A 397 9.69 -2.94 19.02
C ALA A 397 8.71 -3.09 20.20
N ALA A 398 7.44 -2.73 19.98
CA ALA A 398 6.35 -2.83 20.96
C ALA A 398 5.67 -4.21 20.97
N ALA A 399 6.26 -5.22 20.32
CA ALA A 399 5.67 -6.54 20.20
C ALA A 399 5.56 -7.29 21.55
N ILE A 400 4.56 -8.15 21.65
CA ILE A 400 4.36 -9.07 22.78
C ILE A 400 4.88 -10.45 22.35
N ALA A 401 6.13 -10.75 22.71
CA ALA A 401 6.83 -11.95 22.28
C ALA A 401 6.54 -13.18 23.17
N GLY A 402 6.91 -14.37 22.68
CA GLY A 402 6.97 -15.60 23.48
C GLY A 402 5.62 -16.19 23.87
N GLN A 403 4.55 -15.90 23.14
CA GLN A 403 3.23 -16.42 23.47
C GLN A 403 3.08 -17.87 23.00
N GLY A 404 2.62 -18.76 23.89
CA GLY A 404 2.31 -20.15 23.52
C GLY A 404 1.16 -20.25 22.50
N PRO A 405 0.92 -21.43 21.91
CA PRO A 405 -0.22 -21.65 21.01
C PRO A 405 -1.55 -21.59 21.78
N SER A 406 -2.62 -21.07 21.15
CA SER A 406 -3.96 -20.91 21.73
C SER A 406 -4.01 -20.09 23.04
N VAL A 407 -3.03 -19.22 23.28
CA VAL A 407 -3.01 -18.33 24.44
C VAL A 407 -3.87 -17.11 24.14
N THR A 408 -4.72 -16.75 25.09
CA THR A 408 -5.51 -15.51 25.04
C THR A 408 -4.81 -14.43 25.85
N VAL A 409 -4.48 -13.30 25.22
CA VAL A 409 -3.92 -12.11 25.85
C VAL A 409 -4.90 -10.97 25.66
N THR A 410 -5.34 -10.33 26.75
CA THR A 410 -6.21 -9.15 26.63
C THR A 410 -5.37 -7.89 26.69
N VAL A 411 -5.50 -7.05 25.67
CA VAL A 411 -4.69 -5.84 25.50
C VAL A 411 -5.56 -4.62 25.23
N GLN A 412 -5.02 -3.43 25.45
CA GLN A 412 -5.58 -2.19 24.95
C GLN A 412 -4.47 -1.24 24.50
N ILE A 413 -4.76 -0.41 23.50
CA ILE A 413 -3.88 0.67 23.06
C ILE A 413 -4.51 1.98 23.50
N LEU A 414 -3.71 2.82 24.14
CA LEU A 414 -4.08 4.15 24.60
C LEU A 414 -3.32 5.19 23.80
N ALA A 415 -3.99 6.22 23.30
CA ALA A 415 -3.34 7.41 22.76
C ALA A 415 -3.05 8.37 23.91
N VAL A 416 -1.79 8.71 24.13
CA VAL A 416 -1.36 9.77 25.06
C VAL A 416 -1.18 11.04 24.25
N MET A 417 -1.88 12.09 24.62
CA MET A 417 -1.85 13.38 23.95
C MET A 417 -0.74 14.26 24.52
N ALA A 418 -0.31 15.28 23.78
CA ALA A 418 0.75 16.20 24.17
C ALA A 418 0.39 17.04 25.42
N ASP A 419 -0.91 17.18 25.74
CA ASP A 419 -1.42 17.81 26.96
C ASP A 419 -1.50 16.86 28.17
N GLY A 420 -1.07 15.59 28.00
CA GLY A 420 -1.10 14.55 29.03
C GLY A 420 -2.44 13.82 29.16
N SER A 421 -3.46 14.19 28.39
CA SER A 421 -4.72 13.43 28.36
C SER A 421 -4.52 12.08 27.66
N VAL A 422 -5.38 11.11 28.01
CA VAL A 422 -5.30 9.73 27.51
C VAL A 422 -6.64 9.33 26.92
N SER A 423 -6.64 8.73 25.73
CA SER A 423 -7.86 8.20 25.11
C SER A 423 -8.48 7.11 26.01
N PRO A 424 -9.80 6.86 25.92
CA PRO A 424 -10.36 5.65 26.49
C PRO A 424 -9.67 4.42 25.87
N GLY A 425 -9.40 3.40 26.67
CA GLY A 425 -8.92 2.11 26.18
C GLY A 425 -10.07 1.23 25.71
N ALA A 426 -9.82 0.43 24.69
CA ALA A 426 -10.75 -0.60 24.20
C ALA A 426 -10.14 -1.99 24.44
N PRO A 427 -10.54 -2.70 25.52
CA PRO A 427 -10.03 -4.03 25.81
C PRO A 427 -10.33 -4.99 24.65
N THR A 428 -9.29 -5.63 24.13
CA THR A 428 -9.37 -6.55 22.99
C THR A 428 -8.65 -7.84 23.34
N ALA A 429 -9.35 -8.96 23.20
CA ALA A 429 -8.76 -10.29 23.40
C ALA A 429 -8.07 -10.74 22.10
N LEU A 430 -6.77 -10.99 22.19
CA LEU A 430 -5.96 -11.56 21.12
C LEU A 430 -5.74 -13.05 21.40
N ILE A 431 -5.96 -13.88 20.39
CA ILE A 431 -5.74 -15.32 20.48
C ILE A 431 -4.59 -15.69 19.56
N THR A 432 -3.54 -16.29 20.09
CA THR A 432 -2.43 -16.79 19.29
C THR A 432 -2.85 -18.03 18.50
N PRO A 433 -2.27 -18.28 17.31
CA PRO A 433 -2.60 -19.46 16.52
C PRO A 433 -2.46 -20.77 17.31
N ALA A 434 -3.31 -21.74 16.99
CA ALA A 434 -3.32 -23.03 17.67
C ALA A 434 -2.10 -23.91 17.35
N THR A 435 -1.43 -23.64 16.23
CA THR A 435 -0.18 -24.30 15.87
C THR A 435 0.97 -23.71 16.66
N ALA A 436 1.93 -24.55 17.07
CA ALA A 436 3.18 -24.04 17.61
C ALA A 436 3.89 -23.17 16.55
N CYS A 437 4.42 -22.04 17.02
CA CYS A 437 5.61 -21.45 16.43
C CYS A 437 6.79 -22.24 17.01
#